data_AF-A0A935BLE5-F1
#
_entry.id   AF-A0A935BLE5-F1
#
_cell.length_a   1.000
_cell.length_b   1.000
_cell.length_c   1.000
_cell.angle_alpha   90.00
_cell.angle_beta   90.00
_cell.angle_gamma   90.00
#
_symmetry.space_group_name_H-M   'P 1'
#
loop_
_entity.id
_entity.type
_entity.pdbx_description
1 polymer ?
#
loop_
_entity_poly.entity_id
_entity_poly.type
_entity_poly.pdbx_seq_one_letter_code
_entity_poly.pdbx_strand_id
1 'polypeptide(L)'
;MPDGTLQIVLDNREYRVPRLTGVGLEKLKINLRLNVGNLFHLDTLDLYQARARANFAQIAAKHCRVNESVINADLLSLIKRSKPKGCRCEDLDQ
;
A
#
# COMPACT_ATOMS: atom_id res chain seq x y z
N MET A 1 19.23 8.61 -9.36
CA MET A 1 19.15 7.24 -8.81
C MET A 1 18.40 7.33 -7.49
N PRO A 2 17.09 7.04 -7.39
CA PRO A 2 16.42 7.31 -6.11
C PRO A 2 15.83 6.07 -5.40
N ASP A 3 16.46 5.72 -4.28
CA ASP A 3 15.88 5.80 -2.92
C ASP A 3 14.96 4.71 -2.35
N GLY A 4 14.82 3.53 -2.96
CA GLY A 4 14.19 2.38 -2.29
C GLY A 4 12.71 2.58 -1.92
N THR A 5 11.98 3.28 -2.77
CA THR A 5 10.51 3.33 -2.78
C THR A 5 9.93 2.00 -3.25
N LEU A 6 8.94 1.46 -2.52
CA LEU A 6 8.13 0.33 -2.98
C LEU A 6 6.97 0.86 -3.82
N GLN A 7 6.87 0.43 -5.07
CA GLN A 7 5.79 0.81 -5.99
C GLN A 7 5.10 -0.47 -6.48
N ILE A 8 3.78 -0.50 -6.36
CA ILE A 8 2.95 -1.66 -6.66
C ILE A 8 1.77 -1.17 -7.48
N VAL A 9 1.57 -1.77 -8.65
CA VAL A 9 0.41 -1.49 -9.50
C VAL A 9 -0.55 -2.66 -9.40
N LEU A 10 -1.80 -2.38 -9.05
CA LEU A 10 -2.91 -3.34 -8.97
C LEU A 10 -4.02 -2.83 -9.88
N ASP A 11 -4.22 -3.49 -11.02
CA ASP A 11 -5.07 -3.01 -12.10
C ASP A 11 -4.69 -1.57 -12.52
N ASN A 12 -5.60 -0.61 -12.34
CA ASN A 12 -5.42 0.82 -12.62
C ASN A 12 -5.08 1.64 -11.37
N ARG A 13 -4.56 0.99 -10.32
CA ARG A 13 -4.28 1.61 -9.01
C ARG A 13 -2.80 1.44 -8.68
N GLU A 14 -2.11 2.56 -8.63
CA GLU A 14 -0.70 2.60 -8.30
C GLU A 14 -0.51 2.99 -6.84
N TYR A 15 0.03 2.08 -6.06
CA TYR A 15 0.37 2.24 -4.66
C TYR A 15 1.87 2.49 -4.53
N ARG A 16 2.23 3.66 -4.02
CA ARG A 16 3.61 4.04 -3.78
C ARG A 16 3.83 4.25 -2.28
N VAL A 17 4.80 3.52 -1.76
CA VAL A 17 5.22 3.56 -0.37
C VAL A 17 6.67 4.07 -0.33
N PRO A 18 6.89 5.34 0.04
CA PRO A 18 8.20 5.85 0.39
C PRO A 18 8.80 5.03 1.53
N ARG A 19 10.13 4.91 1.53
CA ARG A 19 10.92 4.14 2.49
C ARG A 19 10.32 4.20 3.89
N LEU A 20 10.05 3.01 4.45
CA LEU A 20 9.43 2.80 5.75
C LEU A 20 10.21 3.55 6.84
N THR A 21 9.64 4.61 7.39
CA THR A 21 10.18 5.33 8.55
C THR A 21 9.53 4.76 9.83
N GLY A 22 10.15 3.73 10.40
CA GLY A 22 9.73 3.14 11.68
C GLY A 22 9.24 1.70 11.58
N VAL A 23 10.10 0.80 11.06
CA VAL A 23 9.87 -0.66 11.13
C VAL A 23 10.14 -1.13 12.57
N GLY A 24 9.23 -0.79 13.49
CA GLY A 24 9.17 -1.40 14.81
C GLY A 24 8.24 -2.60 14.78
N LEU A 25 8.50 -3.63 15.58
CA LEU A 25 7.68 -4.85 15.63
C LEU A 25 6.19 -4.57 15.98
N GLU A 26 5.89 -3.41 16.57
CA GLU A 26 4.57 -3.07 17.10
C GLU A 26 3.75 -2.10 16.24
N LYS A 27 4.38 -1.30 15.36
CA LYS A 27 3.70 -0.28 14.55
C LYS A 27 4.30 -0.20 13.16
N LEU A 28 3.47 -0.31 12.12
CA LEU A 28 3.91 -0.21 10.72
C LEU A 28 3.32 1.05 10.10
N LYS A 29 3.84 2.20 10.54
CA LYS A 29 3.42 3.51 10.03
C LYS A 29 4.07 3.78 8.67
N ILE A 30 3.24 3.94 7.65
CA ILE A 30 3.68 4.19 6.28
C ILE A 30 2.99 5.41 5.71
N ASN A 31 3.69 6.13 4.83
CA ASN A 31 3.05 7.07 3.93
C ASN A 31 2.62 6.30 2.69
N LEU A 32 1.32 6.21 2.44
CA LEU A 32 0.80 5.51 1.27
C LEU A 32 0.23 6.53 0.30
N ARG A 33 0.78 6.54 -0.91
CA ARG A 33 0.22 7.28 -2.03
C ARG A 33 -0.51 6.30 -2.94
N LEU A 34 -1.82 6.46 -3.06
CA LEU A 34 -2.64 5.82 -4.06
C LEU A 34 -2.83 6.78 -5.25
N ASN A 35 -2.64 6.27 -6.45
CA ASN A 35 -2.89 6.99 -7.68
C ASN A 35 -3.80 6.14 -8.58
N VAL A 36 -4.89 6.72 -9.08
CA VAL A 36 -5.91 6.05 -9.90
C VAL A 36 -6.27 6.97 -11.07
N GLY A 37 -5.66 6.72 -12.22
CA GLY A 37 -5.76 7.62 -13.37
C GLY A 37 -5.29 9.04 -13.02
N ASN A 38 -6.23 10.00 -13.00
CA ASN A 38 -5.96 11.41 -12.69
C ASN A 38 -6.27 11.79 -11.23
N LEU A 39 -6.72 10.84 -10.42
CA LEU A 39 -7.06 11.04 -9.02
C LEU A 39 -5.96 10.44 -8.15
N PHE A 40 -5.61 11.12 -7.05
CA PHE A 40 -4.66 10.58 -6.09
C PHE A 40 -5.12 10.84 -4.66
N HIS A 41 -4.67 9.97 -3.77
CA HIS A 41 -4.84 10.13 -2.34
C HIS A 41 -3.51 9.80 -1.65
N LEU A 42 -3.03 10.71 -0.83
CA LEU A 42 -1.82 10.56 -0.03
C LEU A 42 -2.22 10.66 1.44
N ASP A 43 -1.85 9.67 2.24
CA ASP A 43 -2.08 9.70 3.68
C ASP A 43 -1.04 8.87 4.43
N THR A 44 -0.95 9.08 5.73
CA THR A 44 -0.08 8.34 6.64
C THR A 44 -0.92 7.41 7.53
N LEU A 45 -0.79 6.10 7.34
CA LEU A 45 -1.53 5.10 8.12
C LEU A 45 -0.62 4.08 8.79
N ASP A 46 -1.10 3.49 9.88
CA ASP A 46 -0.51 2.28 10.46
C ASP A 46 -1.18 1.05 9.83
N LEU A 47 -0.43 0.29 9.04
CA LEU A 47 -0.93 -0.90 8.35
C LEU A 47 -1.41 -1.99 9.32
N TYR A 48 -0.87 -2.07 10.54
CA TYR A 48 -1.29 -3.08 11.52
C TYR A 48 -2.62 -2.72 12.21
N GLN A 49 -2.99 -1.44 12.24
CA GLN A 49 -4.22 -0.98 12.88
C GLN A 49 -5.43 -1.12 11.93
N ALA A 50 -6.39 -1.99 12.28
CA ALA A 50 -7.59 -2.23 11.45
C ALA A 50 -8.42 -0.96 11.20
N ARG A 51 -8.57 -0.11 12.23
CA ARG A 51 -9.27 1.17 12.11
C ARG A 51 -8.57 2.13 11.15
N ALA A 52 -7.23 2.18 11.17
CA ALA A 52 -6.47 3.02 10.26
C ALA A 52 -6.62 2.58 8.80
N ARG A 53 -6.62 1.26 8.54
CA ARG A 53 -6.89 0.70 7.21
C ARG A 53 -8.30 1.05 6.72
N ALA A 54 -9.31 0.88 7.56
CA ALA A 54 -10.70 1.20 7.21
C ALA A 54 -10.87 2.69 6.89
N ASN A 55 -10.31 3.58 7.73
CA ASN A 55 -10.36 5.02 7.49
C ASN A 55 -9.68 5.42 6.17
N PHE A 56 -8.49 4.89 5.89
CA PHE A 56 -7.80 5.14 4.63
C PHE A 56 -8.63 4.65 3.45
N ALA A 57 -9.15 3.41 3.51
CA ALA A 57 -9.96 2.83 2.45
C ALA A 57 -11.20 3.67 2.17
N GLN A 58 -11.90 4.13 3.20
CA GLN A 58 -13.10 4.95 3.09
C GLN A 58 -12.81 6.31 2.43
N ILE A 59 -11.74 6.99 2.82
CA ILE A 59 -11.37 8.31 2.28
C ILE A 59 -10.84 8.17 0.84
N ALA A 60 -9.95 7.20 0.62
CA ALA A 60 -9.38 6.91 -0.68
C ALA A 60 -10.45 6.51 -1.69
N ALA A 61 -11.45 5.71 -1.28
CA ALA A 61 -12.58 5.30 -2.09
C ALA A 61 -13.38 6.51 -2.60
N LYS A 62 -13.65 7.47 -1.71
CA LYS A 62 -14.36 8.71 -2.06
C LYS A 62 -13.56 9.57 -3.03
N HIS A 63 -12.26 9.76 -2.79
CA HIS A 63 -11.42 10.62 -3.62
C HIS A 63 -11.08 10.00 -4.98
N CYS A 64 -10.84 8.70 -5.04
CA CYS A 64 -10.43 8.00 -6.25
C CYS A 64 -11.60 7.36 -7.00
N ARG A 65 -12.84 7.45 -6.47
CA ARG A 65 -14.05 6.80 -6.99
C ARG A 65 -13.89 5.28 -7.17
N VAL A 66 -13.20 4.65 -6.22
CA VAL A 66 -12.96 3.19 -6.18
C VAL A 66 -13.79 2.60 -5.04
N ASN A 67 -14.23 1.36 -5.17
CA ASN A 67 -14.93 0.67 -4.09
C ASN A 67 -14.00 0.47 -2.87
N GLU A 68 -14.49 0.80 -1.68
CA GLU A 68 -13.76 0.66 -0.41
C GLU A 68 -13.27 -0.78 -0.19
N SER A 69 -14.07 -1.79 -0.53
CA SER A 69 -13.70 -3.19 -0.39
C SER A 69 -12.47 -3.56 -1.23
N VAL A 70 -12.30 -2.94 -2.40
CA VAL A 70 -11.14 -3.14 -3.27
C VAL A 70 -9.89 -2.54 -2.62
N ILE A 71 -9.98 -1.31 -2.10
CA ILE A 71 -8.85 -0.67 -1.43
C ILE A 71 -8.45 -1.46 -0.17
N ASN A 72 -9.42 -1.97 0.60
CA ASN A 72 -9.12 -2.82 1.76
C ASN A 72 -8.39 -4.11 1.37
N ALA A 73 -8.80 -4.79 0.29
CA ALA A 73 -8.12 -5.97 -0.22
C ALA A 73 -6.67 -5.66 -0.68
N ASP A 74 -6.48 -4.51 -1.32
CA ASP A 74 -5.18 -4.03 -1.77
C ASP A 74 -4.25 -3.73 -0.58
N LEU A 75 -4.76 -3.08 0.48
CA LEU A 75 -4.03 -2.85 1.73
C LEU A 75 -3.57 -4.15 2.40
N LEU A 76 -4.41 -5.19 2.44
CA LEU A 76 -4.02 -6.50 2.97
C LEU A 76 -2.92 -7.17 2.14
N SER A 77 -2.99 -7.01 0.82
CA SER A 77 -1.97 -7.49 -0.10
C SER A 77 -0.62 -6.79 0.10
N LEU A 78 -0.64 -5.49 0.41
CA LEU A 78 0.56 -4.71 0.76
C LEU A 78 1.22 -5.24 2.03
N ILE A 79 0.46 -5.58 3.07
CA ILE A 79 0.99 -6.16 4.33
C ILE A 79 1.66 -7.51 4.06
N LYS A 80 1.03 -8.35 3.23
CA LYS A 80 1.60 -9.66 2.87
C LYS A 80 2.93 -9.51 2.14
N ARG A 81 3.09 -8.46 1.33
CA ARG A 81 4.32 -8.15 0.59
C ARG A 81 5.39 -7.45 1.43
N SER A 82 4.99 -6.67 2.44
CA SER A 82 5.91 -5.94 3.31
C SER A 82 6.57 -6.82 4.37
N LYS A 83 6.00 -8.01 4.66
CA LYS A 83 6.72 -9.00 5.46
C LYS A 83 8.02 -9.32 4.73
N PRO A 84 9.18 -9.32 5.43
CA PRO A 84 10.44 -9.69 4.80
C PRO A 84 10.26 -11.08 4.22
N LYS A 85 10.20 -11.15 2.89
CA LYS A 85 10.21 -12.42 2.20
C LYS A 85 11.54 -13.05 2.55
N GLY A 86 11.51 -14.16 3.29
CA GLY A 86 12.55 -15.17 3.15
C GLY A 86 12.71 -15.38 1.66
N CYS A 87 13.89 -15.03 1.16
CA CYS A 87 14.21 -15.04 -0.25
C CYS A 87 13.80 -16.39 -0.86
N ARG A 88 12.92 -16.38 -1.85
CA ARG A 88 12.91 -17.39 -2.90
C ARG A 88 12.76 -16.68 -4.22
N CYS A 89 13.86 -16.67 -4.96
CA CYS A 89 13.87 -16.64 -6.41
C CYS A 89 12.86 -17.67 -6.91
N GLU A 90 11.95 -17.23 -7.77
CA GLU A 90 11.44 -18.03 -8.87
C GLU A 90 11.20 -17.01 -10.00
N ASP A 91 12.26 -16.78 -10.77
CA ASP A 91 12.14 -16.52 -12.19
C ASP A 91 11.25 -17.61 -12.81
N LEU A 92 10.33 -17.21 -13.68
CA LEU A 92 9.79 -17.96 -14.82
C LEU A 92 8.77 -17.00 -15.45
N ASP A 93 9.13 -16.24 -16.48
CA ASP A 93 9.09 -16.65 -17.89
C ASP A 93 7.76 -17.30 -18.25
N GLN A 94 6.87 -16.49 -18.85
CA GLN A 94 6.14 -16.77 -20.09
C GLN A 94 5.36 -15.53 -20.55
#